data_AF-A0A455U2T5-F1
#
_entry.id   AF-A0A455U2T5-F1
#
_cell.length_a   1.000
_cell.length_b   1.000
_cell.length_c   1.000
_cell.angle_alpha   90.00
_cell.angle_beta   90.00
_cell.angle_gamma   90.00
#
_symmetry.space_group_name_H-M   'P 1'
#
loop_
_entity.id
_entity.type
_entity.pdbx_description
1 polymer ?
#
loop_
_entity_poly.entity_id
_entity_poly.type
_entity_poly.pdbx_seq_one_letter_code
_entity_poly.pdbx_strand_id
1 'polypeptide(L)' 'MKPLLEAAATALGCFAVAGERAGKTAQGPGSFQVALLDALYQLTPNDLTTHAQWEAIHGV' A
#
# COMPACT_ATOMS: atom_id res chain seq x y z
N MET A 1 -3.83 -13.72 -18.63
CA MET A 1 -4.16 -13.86 -17.19
C MET A 1 -3.08 -13.28 -16.26
N LYS A 2 -1.79 -13.53 -16.53
CA LYS A 2 -0.65 -13.08 -15.71
C LYS A 2 -0.55 -11.57 -15.35
N PRO A 3 -0.88 -10.60 -16.24
CA PRO A 3 -0.73 -9.18 -15.89
C PRO A 3 -1.79 -8.66 -14.89
N LEU A 4 -2.96 -9.29 -14.82
CA LEU A 4 -4.03 -8.81 -13.93
C LEU A 4 -3.74 -9.12 -12.46
N LEU A 5 -3.15 -10.29 -12.20
CA LEU A 5 -2.74 -10.69 -10.85
C LEU A 5 -1.61 -9.79 -10.35
N GLU A 6 -0.60 -9.53 -11.18
CA GLU A 6 0.52 -8.64 -10.85
C GLU A 6 0.04 -7.20 -10.62
N ALA A 7 -0.88 -6.69 -11.45
CA ALA A 7 -1.48 -5.37 -11.26
C ALA A 7 -2.29 -5.29 -9.95
N ALA A 8 -3.10 -6.30 -9.65
CA ALA A 8 -3.89 -6.34 -8.42
C ALA A 8 -2.99 -6.41 -7.17
N ALA A 9 -1.96 -7.25 -7.20
CA ALA A 9 -1.02 -7.37 -6.10
C ALA A 9 -0.23 -6.07 -5.89
N THR A 10 0.18 -5.40 -6.97
CA THR A 10 0.83 -4.08 -6.90
C THR A 10 -0.10 -3.04 -6.28
N ALA A 11 -1.36 -2.98 -6.72
CA ALA A 11 -2.35 -2.05 -6.18
C ALA A 11 -2.59 -2.28 -4.67
N LEU A 12 -2.70 -3.55 -4.25
CA LEU A 12 -2.83 -3.91 -2.83
C LEU A 12 -1.58 -3.54 -2.02
N GLY A 13 -0.38 -3.74 -2.59
CA GLY A 13 0.88 -3.29 -1.98
C GLY A 13 0.93 -1.78 -1.78
N CYS A 14 0.57 -0.98 -2.81
CA CYS A 14 0.44 0.47 -2.69
C CYS A 14 -0.53 0.86 -1.57
N PHE A 15 -1.69 0.20 -1.51
CA PHE A 15 -2.71 0.47 -0.51
C PHE A 15 -2.24 0.16 0.91
N ALA A 16 -1.50 -0.94 1.11
CA ALA A 16 -0.93 -1.29 2.40
C ALA A 16 0.07 -0.23 2.90
N VAL A 17 1.01 0.19 2.04
CA VAL A 17 2.02 1.21 2.41
C VAL A 17 1.37 2.55 2.72
N ALA A 18 0.41 2.99 1.91
CA ALA A 18 -0.33 4.22 2.18
C ALA A 18 -1.18 4.11 3.47
N GLY A 19 -1.79 2.95 3.72
CA GLY A 19 -2.54 2.66 4.94
C GLY A 19 -1.68 2.74 6.20
N GLU A 20 -0.48 2.17 6.17
CA GLU A 20 0.48 2.28 7.29
C GLU A 20 0.89 3.73 7.57
N ARG A 21 1.11 4.53 6.52
CA ARG A 21 1.44 5.96 6.66
C ARG A 21 0.26 6.72 7.27
N ALA A 22 -0.93 6.53 6.73
CA ALA A 22 -2.15 7.19 7.19
C ALA A 22 -2.48 6.81 8.65
N GLY A 23 -2.31 5.54 9.02
CA GLY A 23 -2.57 5.05 10.37
C GLY A 23 -1.68 5.68 11.44
N LYS A 24 -0.46 6.12 11.08
CA LYS A 24 0.46 6.81 12.02
C LYS A 24 0.01 8.22 12.38
N THR A 25 -0.77 8.89 11.52
CA THR A 25 -1.18 10.29 11.72
C THR A 25 -2.68 10.44 11.99
N ALA A 26 -3.48 9.43 11.68
CA ALA A 26 -4.92 9.45 11.89
C ALA A 26 -5.29 9.45 13.38
N GLN A 27 -6.29 10.25 13.75
CA GLN A 27 -6.84 10.32 15.11
C GLN A 27 -8.19 9.57 15.23
N GLY A 28 -8.69 9.04 14.13
CA GLY A 28 -9.96 8.35 14.03
C GLY A 28 -10.29 8.03 12.57
N PRO A 29 -11.44 7.40 12.30
CA PRO A 29 -11.79 6.92 10.95
C PRO A 29 -11.95 8.05 9.93
N GLY A 30 -12.51 9.20 10.32
CA GLY A 30 -12.67 10.35 9.43
C GLY A 30 -11.33 10.97 9.01
N SER A 31 -10.39 11.14 9.95
CA SER A 31 -9.05 11.66 9.64
C SER A 31 -8.17 10.64 8.92
N PHE A 32 -8.39 9.34 9.16
CA PHE A 32 -7.73 8.27 8.41
C PHE A 32 -8.07 8.33 6.92
N GLN A 33 -9.34 8.55 6.55
CA GLN A 33 -9.73 8.61 5.14
C GLN A 33 -8.97 9.71 4.40
N VAL A 34 -8.88 10.91 4.98
CA VAL A 34 -8.15 12.04 4.38
C VAL A 34 -6.65 11.71 4.31
N ALA A 35 -6.06 11.23 5.41
CA ALA A 35 -4.65 10.88 5.47
C ALA A 35 -4.28 9.75 4.49
N LEU A 36 -5.19 8.81 4.23
CA LEU A 36 -5.01 7.73 3.26
C LEU A 36 -4.95 8.26 1.83
N LEU A 37 -5.86 9.16 1.46
CA LEU A 37 -5.85 9.78 0.14
C LEU A 37 -4.57 10.60 -0.08
N ASP A 38 -4.16 11.36 0.94
CA ASP A 38 -2.91 12.13 0.89
C ASP A 38 -1.69 11.21 0.78
N ALA A 39 -1.66 10.10 1.52
CA ALA A 39 -0.57 9.13 1.48
C ALA A 39 -0.50 8.40 0.14
N LEU A 40 -1.64 8.04 -0.46
CA LEU A 40 -1.70 7.46 -1.80
C LEU A 40 -1.17 8.43 -2.86
N TYR A 41 -1.51 9.71 -2.75
CA TYR A 41 -1.03 10.75 -3.67
C TYR A 41 0.49 10.95 -3.56
N GLN A 42 1.04 10.82 -2.36
CA GLN A 42 2.47 11.00 -2.09
C GLN A 42 3.33 9.74 -2.33
N LEU A 43 2.73 8.60 -2.69
CA LEU A 43 3.48 7.38 -2.98
C LEU A 43 4.43 7.61 -4.16
N THR A 44 5.69 7.25 -3.93
CA THR A 44 6.71 7.21 -4.97
C THR A 44 7.04 5.76 -5.34
N PRO A 45 7.56 5.49 -6.54
CA PRO A 45 7.97 4.13 -6.92
C PRO A 45 8.95 3.49 -5.93
N ASN A 46 9.79 4.31 -5.28
CA ASN A 46 10.79 3.86 -4.33
C ASN A 46 10.19 3.39 -2.99
N ASP A 47 8.97 3.85 -2.67
CA ASP A 47 8.25 3.44 -1.46
C ASP A 47 7.78 1.99 -1.55
N LEU A 48 7.46 1.52 -2.76
CA LEU A 48 7.04 0.14 -3.02
C LEU A 48 8.21 -0.84 -2.91
N THR A 49 9.39 -0.49 -3.40
CA THR A 49 10.59 -1.33 -3.26
C THR A 49 11.08 -1.45 -1.83
N THR A 50 10.80 -0.47 -0.97
CA THR A 50 11.29 -0.42 0.41
C THR A 50 10.34 -1.10 1.40
N HIS A 51 9.02 -1.05 1.14
CA HIS A 51 8.00 -1.56 2.06
C HIS A 51 7.25 -2.79 1.55
N ALA A 52 7.37 -3.17 0.28
CA ALA A 52 6.83 -4.43 -0.20
C ALA A 52 7.74 -5.57 0.24
N GLN A 53 7.65 -5.95 1.52
CA GLN A 53 8.07 -7.27 1.96
C GLN A 53 7.09 -8.27 1.33
N TRP A 54 7.36 -8.63 0.08
CA TRP A 54 6.74 -9.78 -0.55
C TRP A 54 7.28 -11.01 0.17
N GLU A 55 6.61 -11.43 1.25
CA GLU A 55 6.61 -12.83 1.64
C GLU A 55 5.88 -13.56 0.52
N ALA A 56 6.60 -13.84 -0.58
CA ALA A 56 6.20 -14.85 -1.52
C ALA A 56 6.22 -16.16 -0.74
N ILE A 57 5.08 -16.49 -0.12
CA ILE A 57 4.85 -17.80 0.45
C ILE A 57 5.04 -18.75 -0.73
N HIS A 58 6.23 -19.35 -0.78
CA HIS A 58 6.55 -20.49 -1.62
C HIS A 58 5.54 -21.57 -1.23
N GLY A 59 4.45 -21.66 -1.99
CA GLY A 59 3.63 -22.86 -2.04
C GLY A 59 4.48 -23.93 -2.72
N VAL A 60 5.24 -24.66 -1.92
CA VAL A 60 5.71 -26.02 -2.22
C VAL A 60 4.87 -27.00 -1.43
#